data_AF-A0A925E108-F1
#
_entry.id   AF-A0A925E108-F1
#
_cell.length_a   1.000
_cell.length_b   1.000
_cell.length_c   1.000
_cell.angle_alpha   90.00
_cell.angle_beta   90.00
_cell.angle_gamma   90.00
#
_symmetry.space_group_name_H-M   'P 1'
#
loop_
_entity.id
_entity.type
_entity.pdbx_description
1 polymer ?
#
loop_
_entity_poly.entity_id
_entity_poly.type
_entity_poly.pdbx_seq_one_letter_code
_entity_poly.pdbx_strand_id
1 'polypeptide(L)'
;EIRGSLNPANLQYYQLAYGATISPREWTDITPQQTTFDPNVPLGVWDTTGLDGLYSLRLTTVLTDNNIETSVIYVTVDNIPPSVVFTSPVEGQVYRWPTEGVIPVRVLVQDNIRIGRVVFYQYGQEVGIRDDCATLPDDCGFDFEMNRAGVELFTVEVFDSVGNSSTAEISVEVTRN
;
A
#
# COMPACT_ATOMS: atom_id res chain seq x y z
N GLU A 1 5.95 -14.24 -4.07
CA GLU A 1 6.21 -15.70 -4.24
C GLU A 1 5.22 -16.49 -3.40
N ILE A 2 4.91 -17.74 -3.78
CA ILE A 2 4.00 -18.62 -3.07
C ILE A 2 4.80 -19.77 -2.47
N ARG A 3 4.67 -19.99 -1.16
CA ARG A 3 5.32 -21.09 -0.44
C ARG A 3 4.28 -21.98 0.21
N GLY A 4 4.64 -23.24 0.40
CA GLY A 4 3.78 -24.21 1.05
C GLY A 4 4.50 -25.52 1.28
N SER A 5 3.78 -26.45 1.90
CA SER A 5 4.25 -27.80 2.18
C SER A 5 3.39 -28.81 1.45
N LEU A 6 4.04 -29.78 0.80
CA LEU A 6 3.41 -30.92 0.14
C LEU A 6 4.07 -32.22 0.63
N ASN A 7 3.33 -33.33 0.59
CA ASN A 7 3.93 -34.65 0.76
C ASN A 7 4.40 -35.19 -0.59
N PRO A 8 5.71 -35.32 -0.86
CA PRO A 8 6.20 -35.76 -2.16
C PRO A 8 6.04 -37.27 -2.40
N ALA A 9 5.75 -38.07 -1.36
CA ALA A 9 5.84 -39.54 -1.43
C ALA A 9 4.94 -40.17 -2.51
N ASN A 10 3.79 -39.56 -2.79
CA ASN A 10 2.82 -40.01 -3.81
C ASN A 10 2.43 -38.89 -4.77
N LEU A 11 3.26 -37.86 -4.92
CA LEU A 11 2.94 -36.72 -5.77
C LEU A 11 3.01 -37.13 -7.25
N GLN A 12 1.90 -36.99 -7.97
CA GLN A 12 1.92 -37.03 -9.44
C GLN A 12 2.25 -35.64 -9.96
N TYR A 13 1.48 -34.62 -9.57
CA TYR A 13 1.79 -33.22 -9.81
C TYR A 13 1.05 -32.29 -8.84
N TYR A 14 1.52 -31.06 -8.72
CA TYR A 14 0.72 -29.96 -8.19
C TYR A 14 0.60 -28.82 -9.19
N GLN A 15 -0.41 -27.98 -9.01
CA GLN A 15 -0.64 -26.79 -9.81
C GLN A 15 -1.20 -25.66 -8.95
N LEU A 16 -0.68 -24.45 -9.16
CA LEU A 16 -1.22 -23.23 -8.58
C LEU A 16 -2.10 -22.50 -9.59
N ALA A 17 -3.25 -22.02 -9.12
CA ALA A 17 -4.14 -21.17 -9.90
C ALA A 17 -4.77 -20.10 -9.00
N TYR A 18 -5.17 -18.98 -9.59
CA TYR A 18 -5.95 -17.94 -8.91
C TYR A 18 -7.27 -17.68 -9.63
N GLY A 19 -8.23 -17.12 -8.91
CA GLY A 19 -9.48 -16.66 -9.47
C GLY A 19 -10.05 -15.51 -8.64
N ALA A 20 -10.80 -14.61 -9.28
CA ALA A 20 -11.36 -13.44 -8.62
C ALA A 20 -12.45 -13.83 -7.60
N THR A 21 -12.52 -13.08 -6.50
CA THR A 21 -13.46 -13.26 -5.37
C THR A 21 -13.24 -14.53 -4.56
N ILE A 22 -14.11 -14.78 -3.57
CA ILE A 22 -14.10 -15.99 -2.73
C ILE A 22 -14.68 -17.23 -3.41
N SER A 23 -15.36 -17.06 -4.55
CA SER A 23 -15.97 -18.15 -5.31
C SER A 23 -15.78 -17.94 -6.81
N PRO A 24 -14.56 -18.16 -7.32
CA PRO A 24 -14.25 -17.88 -8.71
C PRO A 24 -14.98 -18.84 -9.64
N ARG A 25 -15.56 -18.29 -10.72
CA ARG A 25 -16.15 -19.07 -11.81
C ARG A 25 -15.09 -19.59 -12.78
N GLU A 26 -13.99 -18.86 -12.87
CA GLU A 26 -12.87 -19.15 -13.74
C GLU A 26 -11.58 -19.09 -12.93
N TRP A 27 -10.63 -19.94 -13.33
CA TRP A 27 -9.32 -20.05 -12.70
C TRP A 27 -8.26 -19.81 -13.76
N THR A 28 -7.26 -19.02 -13.42
CA THR A 28 -6.08 -18.76 -14.24
C THR A 28 -4.89 -19.46 -13.59
N ASP A 29 -4.19 -20.29 -14.36
CA ASP A 29 -3.02 -21.01 -13.88
C ASP A 29 -1.85 -20.06 -13.64
N ILE A 30 -1.24 -20.16 -12.46
CA ILE A 30 -0.02 -19.43 -12.10
C ILE A 30 1.19 -20.23 -12.55
N THR A 31 1.12 -21.55 -12.42
CA THR A 31 2.15 -22.47 -12.85
C THR A 31 1.57 -23.51 -13.79
N PRO A 32 2.36 -24.06 -14.71
CA PRO A 32 2.02 -25.35 -15.29
C PRO A 32 2.10 -26.43 -14.20
N GLN A 33 1.62 -27.63 -14.51
CA GLN A 33 1.75 -28.80 -13.63
C GLN A 33 3.23 -29.05 -13.28
N GLN A 34 3.51 -29.18 -11.98
CA GLN A 34 4.84 -29.44 -11.44
C GLN A 34 4.87 -30.85 -10.84
N THR A 35 5.76 -31.71 -11.32
CA THR A 35 5.87 -33.11 -10.87
C THR A 35 6.91 -33.31 -9.76
N THR A 36 7.60 -32.25 -9.36
CA THR A 36 8.65 -32.28 -8.33
C THR A 36 8.43 -31.17 -7.32
N PHE A 37 8.66 -31.46 -6.04
CA PHE A 37 8.53 -30.51 -4.95
C PHE A 37 9.85 -30.44 -4.14
N ASP A 38 10.36 -29.23 -3.95
CA ASP A 38 11.45 -28.92 -3.02
C ASP A 38 10.93 -27.91 -1.98
N PRO A 39 10.92 -28.25 -0.68
CA PRO A 39 10.40 -27.37 0.37
C PRO A 39 11.19 -26.05 0.53
N ASN A 40 12.41 -25.95 -0.01
CA ASN A 40 13.21 -24.73 0.05
C ASN A 40 12.91 -23.77 -1.12
N VAL A 41 12.22 -24.25 -2.15
CA VAL A 41 11.88 -23.48 -3.36
C VAL A 41 10.42 -23.05 -3.30
N PRO A 42 10.06 -21.84 -3.78
CA PRO A 42 8.66 -21.45 -3.92
C PRO A 42 7.88 -22.43 -4.81
N LEU A 43 6.62 -22.70 -4.44
CA LEU A 43 5.69 -23.46 -5.28
C LEU A 43 5.40 -22.74 -6.61
N GLY A 44 5.51 -21.42 -6.62
CA GLY A 44 5.34 -20.59 -7.81
C GLY A 44 5.52 -19.10 -7.52
N VAL A 45 5.57 -18.30 -8.58
CA VAL A 45 5.54 -16.84 -8.49
C VAL A 45 4.28 -16.37 -9.20
N TRP A 46 3.41 -15.69 -8.47
CA TRP A 46 2.22 -15.09 -9.04
C TRP A 46 2.53 -13.67 -9.49
N ASP A 47 2.41 -13.44 -10.79
CA ASP A 47 2.41 -12.08 -11.35
C ASP A 47 1.07 -11.41 -11.06
N THR A 48 1.10 -10.44 -10.15
CA THR A 48 -0.07 -9.66 -9.74
C THR A 48 -0.20 -8.35 -10.49
N THR A 49 0.62 -8.12 -11.53
CA THR A 49 0.58 -6.88 -12.30
C THR A 49 -0.79 -6.68 -12.94
N GLY A 50 -1.40 -5.52 -12.66
CA GLY A 50 -2.72 -5.18 -13.19
C GLY A 50 -3.89 -5.94 -12.54
N LEU A 51 -3.63 -6.67 -11.44
CA LEU A 51 -4.67 -7.29 -10.63
C LEU A 51 -4.93 -6.42 -9.39
N ASP A 52 -6.19 -6.23 -9.04
CA ASP A 52 -6.59 -5.55 -7.80
C ASP A 52 -7.83 -6.22 -7.20
N GLY A 53 -7.94 -6.19 -5.88
CA GLY A 53 -9.05 -6.75 -5.12
C GLY A 53 -8.81 -8.14 -4.53
N LEU A 54 -9.90 -8.79 -4.12
CA LEU A 54 -9.87 -10.08 -3.45
C LEU A 54 -9.78 -11.24 -4.45
N TYR A 55 -8.82 -12.12 -4.25
CA TYR A 55 -8.60 -13.33 -5.04
C TYR A 55 -8.59 -14.58 -4.15
N SER A 56 -9.05 -15.69 -4.70
CA SER A 56 -8.80 -17.02 -4.17
C SER A 56 -7.56 -17.59 -4.84
N LEU A 57 -6.58 -18.00 -4.05
CA LEU A 57 -5.41 -18.73 -4.50
C LEU A 57 -5.58 -20.21 -4.16
N ARG A 58 -5.53 -21.07 -5.17
CA ARG A 58 -5.73 -22.52 -5.03
C ARG A 58 -4.45 -23.27 -5.36
N LEU A 59 -4.12 -24.21 -4.48
CA LEU A 59 -3.17 -25.28 -4.73
C LEU A 59 -3.95 -26.57 -4.96
N THR A 60 -3.77 -27.18 -6.13
CA THR A 60 -4.30 -28.50 -6.45
C THR A 60 -3.16 -29.49 -6.49
N THR A 61 -3.27 -30.59 -5.76
CA THR A 61 -2.32 -31.69 -5.73
C THR A 61 -3.02 -32.93 -6.25
N VAL A 62 -2.41 -33.59 -7.23
CA VAL A 62 -2.87 -34.88 -7.74
C VAL A 62 -1.86 -35.93 -7.35
N LEU A 63 -2.35 -36.99 -6.72
CA LEU A 63 -1.56 -38.10 -6.23
C LEU A 63 -1.51 -39.24 -7.26
N THR A 64 -0.55 -40.16 -7.11
CA THR A 64 -0.35 -41.29 -8.03
C THR A 64 -1.51 -42.29 -8.05
N ASP A 65 -2.38 -42.27 -7.04
CA ASP A 65 -3.63 -43.05 -6.99
C ASP A 65 -4.83 -42.30 -7.61
N ASN A 66 -4.59 -41.14 -8.25
CA ASN A 66 -5.55 -40.19 -8.79
C ASN A 66 -6.43 -39.47 -7.75
N ASN A 67 -6.08 -39.54 -6.46
CA ASN A 67 -6.71 -38.67 -5.47
C ASN A 67 -6.32 -37.21 -5.72
N ILE A 68 -7.29 -36.31 -5.58
CA ILE A 68 -7.12 -34.88 -5.77
C ILE A 68 -7.32 -34.19 -4.43
N GLU A 69 -6.31 -33.45 -4.00
CA GLU A 69 -6.36 -32.60 -2.82
C GLU A 69 -6.33 -31.13 -3.24
N THR A 70 -7.12 -30.29 -2.57
CA THR A 70 -7.14 -28.86 -2.83
C THR A 70 -7.04 -28.06 -1.55
N SER A 71 -6.22 -27.02 -1.57
CA SER A 71 -6.18 -25.99 -0.53
C SER A 71 -6.44 -24.63 -1.16
N VAL A 72 -7.23 -23.79 -0.50
CA VAL A 72 -7.58 -22.45 -0.98
C VAL A 72 -7.31 -21.45 0.14
N ILE A 73 -6.62 -20.37 -0.20
CA ILE A 73 -6.47 -19.19 0.66
C ILE A 73 -7.03 -17.96 -0.05
N TYR A 74 -7.37 -16.94 0.73
CA TYR A 74 -7.82 -15.66 0.20
C TYR A 74 -6.70 -14.63 0.31
N VAL A 75 -6.45 -13.91 -0.78
CA VAL A 75 -5.40 -12.89 -0.88
C VAL A 75 -6.02 -11.63 -1.45
N THR A 76 -5.85 -10.51 -0.76
CA THR A 76 -6.15 -9.20 -1.34
C THR A 76 -4.90 -8.69 -2.04
N VAL A 77 -5.02 -8.45 -3.34
CA VAL A 77 -4.00 -7.77 -4.15
C VAL A 77 -4.38 -6.31 -4.24
N ASP A 78 -3.41 -5.43 -4.04
CA ASP A 78 -3.63 -4.00 -4.11
C ASP A 78 -2.39 -3.31 -4.67
N ASN A 79 -2.51 -2.86 -5.92
CA ASN A 79 -1.51 -2.12 -6.68
C ASN A 79 -1.95 -0.66 -6.90
N ILE A 80 -2.97 -0.18 -6.19
CA ILE A 80 -3.47 1.19 -6.31
C ILE A 80 -2.81 2.04 -5.22
N PRO A 81 -2.00 3.06 -5.57
CA PRO A 81 -1.43 3.95 -4.56
C PRO A 81 -2.50 4.80 -3.86
N PRO A 82 -2.27 5.20 -2.60
CA PRO A 82 -3.13 6.14 -1.91
C PRO A 82 -3.10 7.51 -2.60
N SER A 83 -4.09 8.36 -2.34
CA SER A 83 -4.08 9.76 -2.75
C SER A 83 -3.79 10.69 -1.57
N VAL A 84 -3.16 11.82 -1.87
CA VAL A 84 -2.85 12.86 -0.90
C VAL A 84 -2.97 14.24 -1.52
N VAL A 85 -3.62 15.16 -0.81
CA VAL A 85 -3.74 16.57 -1.20
C VAL A 85 -3.62 17.47 0.01
N PHE A 86 -2.96 18.63 -0.14
CA PHE A 86 -2.97 19.66 0.90
C PHE A 86 -4.35 20.30 0.98
N THR A 87 -4.90 20.35 2.19
CA THR A 87 -6.11 21.15 2.52
C THR A 87 -5.73 22.48 3.16
N SER A 88 -4.56 22.54 3.78
CA SER A 88 -3.91 23.77 4.21
C SER A 88 -2.38 23.54 4.25
N PRO A 89 -1.56 24.49 3.82
CA PRO A 89 -1.95 25.70 3.10
C PRO A 89 -2.50 25.37 1.70
N VAL A 90 -3.17 26.33 1.08
CA VAL A 90 -3.54 26.25 -0.34
C VAL A 90 -2.48 26.92 -1.21
N GLU A 91 -2.41 26.54 -2.49
CA GLU A 91 -1.44 27.11 -3.42
C GLU A 91 -1.56 28.64 -3.50
N GLY A 92 -0.42 29.32 -3.36
CA GLY A 92 -0.35 30.79 -3.36
C GLY A 92 -0.76 31.47 -2.05
N GLN A 93 -1.08 30.72 -1.00
CA GLN A 93 -1.35 31.29 0.32
C GLN A 93 -0.09 31.91 0.92
N VAL A 94 -0.25 33.11 1.51
CA VAL A 94 0.82 33.88 2.13
C VAL A 94 0.52 34.08 3.61
N TYR A 95 1.51 33.83 4.46
CA TYR A 95 1.45 34.07 5.90
C TYR A 95 2.31 35.28 6.30
N ARG A 96 1.99 35.93 7.43
CA ARG A 96 2.63 37.16 7.91
C ARG A 96 3.25 36.97 9.28
N TRP A 97 4.57 36.91 9.34
CA TRP A 97 5.30 36.87 10.60
C TRP A 97 5.64 38.30 11.10
N PRO A 98 5.54 38.61 12.41
CA PRO A 98 5.12 37.75 13.53
C PRO A 98 3.63 37.87 13.88
N THR A 99 2.81 38.48 13.01
CA THR A 99 1.37 38.66 13.28
C THR A 99 0.64 37.33 13.39
N GLU A 100 1.01 36.38 12.54
CA GLU A 100 0.64 34.97 12.61
C GLU A 100 1.80 34.18 13.22
N GLY A 101 1.46 33.19 14.04
CA GLY A 101 2.44 32.33 14.71
C GLY A 101 2.71 31.02 13.98
N VAL A 102 1.69 30.45 13.32
CA VAL A 102 1.75 29.09 12.77
C VAL A 102 1.23 29.00 11.33
N ILE A 103 1.81 28.06 10.57
CA ILE A 103 1.22 27.55 9.33
C ILE A 103 0.58 26.20 9.66
N PRO A 104 -0.76 26.07 9.63
CA PRO A 104 -1.40 24.78 9.75
C PRO A 104 -1.16 23.96 8.48
N VAL A 105 -0.28 22.97 8.56
CA VAL A 105 -0.05 22.00 7.48
C VAL A 105 -1.05 20.87 7.68
N ARG A 106 -2.01 20.73 6.79
CA ARG A 106 -3.08 19.74 6.82
C ARG A 106 -3.25 19.11 5.44
N VAL A 107 -3.51 17.81 5.44
CA VAL A 107 -3.69 17.03 4.22
C VAL A 107 -4.94 16.17 4.32
N LEU A 108 -5.56 15.92 3.18
CA LEU A 108 -6.56 14.88 3.02
C LEU A 108 -5.89 13.69 2.34
N VAL A 109 -6.03 12.51 2.95
CA VAL A 109 -5.51 11.25 2.43
C VAL A 109 -6.63 10.25 2.21
N GLN A 110 -6.58 9.50 1.11
CA GLN A 110 -7.58 8.48 0.81
C GLN A 110 -6.92 7.25 0.19
N ASP A 111 -7.54 6.10 0.41
CA ASP A 111 -7.07 4.82 -0.11
C ASP A 111 -8.29 3.90 -0.34
N ASN A 112 -8.18 2.94 -1.26
CA ASN A 112 -9.20 1.95 -1.54
C ASN A 112 -9.33 0.89 -0.44
N ILE A 113 -8.26 0.63 0.33
CA ILE A 113 -8.23 -0.36 1.42
C ILE A 113 -8.03 0.30 2.77
N ARG A 114 -6.84 0.85 3.02
CA ARG A 114 -6.45 1.40 4.31
C ARG A 114 -5.14 2.18 4.20
N ILE A 115 -5.15 3.41 4.71
CA ILE A 115 -3.94 4.19 4.98
C ILE A 115 -3.12 3.52 6.09
N GLY A 116 -1.83 3.31 5.82
CA GLY A 116 -0.85 2.77 6.76
C GLY A 116 -0.25 3.87 7.64
N ARG A 117 0.42 4.85 7.03
CA ARG A 117 1.04 6.00 7.72
C ARG A 117 1.21 7.19 6.78
N VAL A 118 1.36 8.38 7.35
CA VAL A 118 1.65 9.64 6.65
C VAL A 118 2.92 10.24 7.25
N VAL A 119 3.90 10.58 6.40
CA VAL A 119 5.16 11.19 6.81
C VAL A 119 5.24 12.60 6.26
N PHE A 120 5.56 13.56 7.12
CA PHE A 120 5.69 14.97 6.78
C PHE A 120 7.16 15.36 6.78
N TYR A 121 7.54 16.15 5.79
CA TYR A 121 8.89 16.68 5.62
C TYR A 121 8.87 18.19 5.46
N GLN A 122 9.91 18.85 5.98
CA GLN A 122 10.22 20.25 5.72
C GLN A 122 11.62 20.34 5.10
N TYR A 123 11.73 20.88 3.89
CA TYR A 123 12.98 20.87 3.09
C TYR A 123 13.63 19.46 3.02
N GLY A 124 12.82 18.42 2.88
CA GLY A 124 13.27 17.03 2.83
C GLY A 124 13.72 16.43 4.16
N GLN A 125 13.64 17.16 5.27
CA GLN A 125 13.87 16.61 6.62
C GLN A 125 12.54 16.15 7.22
N GLU A 126 12.48 14.94 7.75
CA GLU A 126 11.28 14.44 8.42
C GLU A 126 10.97 15.29 9.66
N VAL A 127 9.73 15.77 9.74
CA VAL A 127 9.23 16.59 10.86
C VAL A 127 8.14 15.91 11.66
N GLY A 128 7.52 14.85 11.12
CA GLY A 128 6.52 14.07 11.85
C GLY A 128 5.95 12.90 11.06
N ILE A 129 5.37 11.96 11.80
CA ILE A 129 4.67 10.79 11.29
C ILE A 129 3.26 10.75 11.92
N ARG A 130 2.25 10.40 11.14
CA ARG A 130 0.86 10.22 11.59
C ARG A 130 0.33 8.86 11.12
N ASP A 131 -0.22 8.11 12.07
CA ASP A 131 -0.76 6.75 11.86
C ASP A 131 -2.29 6.74 11.99
N ASP A 132 -2.87 7.90 12.31
CA ASP A 132 -4.25 8.13 12.72
C ASP A 132 -5.05 8.93 11.69
N CYS A 133 -4.44 9.33 10.57
CA CYS A 133 -5.09 10.12 9.52
C CYS A 133 -6.34 9.48 8.91
N ALA A 134 -6.46 8.15 8.92
CA ALA A 134 -7.68 7.47 8.50
C ALA A 134 -8.84 7.62 9.51
N THR A 135 -8.51 7.76 10.80
CA THR A 135 -9.49 7.90 11.89
C THR A 135 -9.74 9.35 12.29
N LEU A 136 -8.80 10.25 12.00
CA LEU A 136 -8.83 11.68 12.29
C LEU A 136 -8.45 12.49 11.03
N PRO A 137 -9.25 12.42 9.95
CA PRO A 137 -8.88 13.00 8.66
C PRO A 137 -8.72 14.52 8.71
N ASP A 138 -9.55 15.23 9.49
CA ASP A 138 -9.50 16.70 9.60
C ASP A 138 -8.27 17.20 10.38
N ASP A 139 -7.65 16.33 11.19
CA ASP A 139 -6.46 16.65 11.98
C ASP A 139 -5.18 16.06 11.38
N CYS A 140 -5.25 15.43 10.20
CA CYS A 140 -4.08 14.84 9.56
C CYS A 140 -3.08 15.92 9.13
N GLY A 141 -2.02 16.11 9.93
CA GLY A 141 -1.04 17.17 9.72
C GLY A 141 -0.31 17.59 10.98
N PHE A 142 0.24 18.80 10.96
CA PHE A 142 0.93 19.44 12.09
C PHE A 142 0.90 20.96 11.95
N ASP A 143 1.15 21.67 13.05
CA ASP A 143 1.31 23.13 13.03
C ASP A 143 2.78 23.49 12.96
N PHE A 144 3.17 24.21 11.93
CA PHE A 144 4.54 24.70 11.76
C PHE A 144 4.70 26.07 12.40
N GLU A 145 5.52 26.15 13.45
CA GLU A 145 5.84 27.40 14.16
C GLU A 145 6.76 28.30 13.32
N MET A 146 6.27 29.48 12.94
CA MET A 146 7.02 30.44 12.15
C MET A 146 7.99 31.24 13.01
N ASN A 147 9.27 31.21 12.65
CA ASN A 147 10.32 31.99 13.32
C ASN A 147 11.01 33.02 12.43
N ARG A 148 10.64 33.07 11.13
CA ARG A 148 11.21 33.98 10.14
C ARG A 148 10.27 34.18 8.95
N ALA A 149 10.52 35.26 8.21
CA ALA A 149 10.04 35.39 6.83
C ALA A 149 10.92 34.58 5.88
N GLY A 150 10.35 34.08 4.79
CA GLY A 150 11.00 33.21 3.82
C GLY A 150 9.99 32.31 3.11
N VAL A 151 10.48 31.42 2.26
CA VAL A 151 9.66 30.39 1.61
C VAL A 151 9.83 29.08 2.36
N GLU A 152 8.76 28.52 2.89
CA GLU A 152 8.75 27.19 3.51
C GLU A 152 8.33 26.13 2.48
N LEU A 153 8.99 24.97 2.49
CA LEU A 153 8.70 23.85 1.59
C LEU A 153 8.27 22.63 2.40
N PHE A 154 7.05 22.17 2.17
CA PHE A 154 6.50 20.98 2.82
C PHE A 154 6.26 19.88 1.80
N THR A 155 6.73 18.68 2.11
CA THR A 155 6.46 17.46 1.34
C THR A 155 5.74 16.49 2.25
N VAL A 156 4.76 15.76 1.72
CA VAL A 156 4.04 14.71 2.43
C VAL A 156 4.12 13.42 1.63
N GLU A 157 4.43 12.32 2.30
CA GLU A 157 4.43 10.98 1.72
C GLU A 157 3.42 10.11 2.47
N VAL A 158 2.55 9.44 1.73
CA VAL A 158 1.48 8.60 2.27
C VAL A 158 1.73 7.18 1.84
N PHE A 159 1.63 6.27 2.79
CA PHE A 159 1.74 4.83 2.57
C PHE A 159 0.43 4.17 2.94
N ASP A 160 -0.05 3.26 2.11
CA ASP A 160 -1.15 2.36 2.47
C ASP A 160 -0.66 1.22 3.40
N SER A 161 -1.54 0.28 3.70
CA SER A 161 -1.24 -0.86 4.57
C SER A 161 -0.47 -2.00 3.91
N VAL A 162 -0.36 -2.01 2.58
CA VAL A 162 0.31 -3.07 1.78
C VAL A 162 1.64 -2.62 1.17
N GLY A 163 1.97 -1.33 1.29
CA GLY A 163 3.23 -0.73 0.90
C GLY A 163 3.17 0.18 -0.34
N ASN A 164 2.02 0.42 -0.98
CA ASN A 164 1.97 1.44 -2.03
C ASN A 164 2.07 2.84 -1.41
N SER A 165 2.63 3.78 -2.17
CA SER A 165 2.81 5.15 -1.69
C SER A 165 2.57 6.21 -2.75
N SER A 166 2.28 7.43 -2.26
CA SER A 166 2.19 8.64 -3.06
C SER A 166 2.75 9.84 -2.31
N THR A 167 3.04 10.91 -3.05
CA THR A 167 3.69 12.11 -2.51
C THR A 167 2.97 13.36 -3.02
N ALA A 168 2.88 14.38 -2.16
CA ALA A 168 2.52 15.74 -2.56
C ALA A 168 3.50 16.75 -1.97
N GLU A 169 3.61 17.92 -2.60
CA GLU A 169 4.48 19.00 -2.15
C GLU A 169 3.78 20.36 -2.26
N ILE A 170 4.08 21.27 -1.34
CA ILE A 170 3.62 22.66 -1.38
C ILE A 170 4.70 23.62 -0.87
N SER A 171 4.83 24.76 -1.55
CA SER A 171 5.67 25.89 -1.11
C SER A 171 4.80 27.04 -0.61
N VAL A 172 5.22 27.67 0.49
CA VAL A 172 4.45 28.70 1.18
C VAL A 172 5.31 29.93 1.41
N GLU A 173 4.81 31.10 1.05
CA GLU A 173 5.52 32.35 1.32
C GLU A 173 5.13 32.90 2.70
N VAL A 174 6.14 33.16 3.52
CA VAL A 174 6.03 33.88 4.80
C VAL A 174 6.66 35.25 4.62
N THR A 175 5.85 36.29 4.72
CA THR A 175 6.31 37.68 4.62
C THR A 175 6.51 38.28 6.01
N ARG A 176 7.44 39.23 6.10
CA ARG A 176 7.60 40.05 7.31
C ARG A 176 6.61 41.20 7.23
N ASN A 177 5.84 41.38 8.30
CA ASN A 177 5.01 42.57 8.49
C ASN A 177 5.85 43.79 8.90
#